data_AF-A0A841BXX3-F1
#
_entry.id   AF-A0A841BXX3-F1
#
_cell.length_a   1.000
_cell.length_b   1.000
_cell.length_c   1.000
_cell.angle_alpha   90.00
_cell.angle_beta   90.00
_cell.angle_gamma   90.00
#
_symmetry.space_group_name_H-M   'P 1'
#
loop_
_entity.id
_entity.type
_entity.pdbx_description
1 polymer ?
#
loop_
_entity_poly.entity_id
_entity_poly.type
_entity_poly.pdbx_seq_one_letter_code
_entity_poly.pdbx_strand_id
1 'polypeptide(L)'
;MHTIALLLNDGRFPSGGHAHSSGLEAAVAAGRVTDLSALEHFLVGRLATTALVAAAFTAATHAAVAAATGAAAAAAGQDHVNFGEPDVITAQDPGAFPESDVISPAAILSHGAGTDASADLRASASVRTPPATAGASAGSQQLNGHGRPAHLAPPSVVELVTTPPELPATLAELDAELDARTASPALRLASRRQGRALLRAGKTIWPHGNWQHLPQHPDGPHQPIALGITTAAAGLTTEEAALTSVYGTLSGLASAAVRLQGLDPYRIQALLTRLAPICDTTAAAAAQAAGTSPAELPAASAPLADISAELHATWEVRLFAS
;
A
#
# COMPACT_ATOMS: atom_id res chain seq x y z
N MET A 1 -3.96 2.33 11.33
CA MET A 1 -4.83 1.53 10.46
C MET A 1 -6.24 2.07 10.52
N HIS A 2 -6.59 2.95 9.59
CA HIS A 2 -7.94 3.45 9.41
C HIS A 2 -8.89 2.34 8.91
N THR A 3 -10.15 2.37 9.39
CA THR A 3 -11.22 1.45 8.96
C THR A 3 -11.43 1.45 7.45
N ILE A 4 -11.16 2.58 6.78
CA ILE A 4 -11.22 2.72 5.32
C ILE A 4 -10.28 1.74 4.59
N ALA A 5 -9.08 1.47 5.12
CA ALA A 5 -8.15 0.51 4.53
C ALA A 5 -8.68 -0.95 4.60
N LEU A 6 -9.49 -1.26 5.62
CA LEU A 6 -10.18 -2.53 5.73
C LEU A 6 -11.35 -2.61 4.72
N LEU A 7 -12.13 -1.53 4.57
CA LEU A 7 -13.23 -1.46 3.62
C LEU A 7 -12.78 -1.56 2.15
N LEU A 8 -11.62 -0.99 1.79
CA LEU A 8 -11.03 -1.13 0.45
C LEU A 8 -10.62 -2.58 0.12
N ASN A 9 -10.36 -3.41 1.15
CA ASN A 9 -10.00 -4.81 1.03
C ASN A 9 -11.18 -5.78 1.29
N ASP A 10 -12.38 -5.26 1.54
CA ASP A 10 -13.57 -6.08 1.73
C ASP A 10 -13.88 -6.86 0.44
N GLY A 11 -14.22 -8.15 0.55
CA GLY A 11 -14.60 -8.98 -0.59
C GLY A 11 -15.80 -8.44 -1.38
N ARG A 12 -16.61 -7.57 -0.76
CA ARG A 12 -17.77 -6.88 -1.35
C ARG A 12 -17.40 -5.56 -2.04
N PHE A 13 -16.20 -5.02 -1.83
CA PHE A 13 -15.78 -3.78 -2.46
C PHE A 13 -15.65 -3.98 -3.99
N PRO A 14 -16.29 -3.16 -4.84
CA PRO A 14 -16.43 -3.42 -6.28
C PRO A 14 -15.17 -3.07 -7.11
N SER A 15 -13.98 -3.42 -6.62
CA SER A 15 -12.70 -3.29 -7.33
C SER A 15 -12.53 -4.30 -8.48
N GLY A 16 -13.27 -5.41 -8.45
CA GLY A 16 -13.15 -6.50 -9.42
C GLY A 16 -11.96 -7.45 -9.19
N GLY A 17 -11.14 -7.23 -8.15
CA GLY A 17 -9.92 -8.03 -7.91
C GLY A 17 -10.17 -9.54 -7.80
N HIS A 18 -11.25 -9.95 -7.14
CA HIS A 18 -11.62 -11.36 -6.92
C HIS A 18 -12.03 -12.14 -8.19
N ALA A 19 -12.13 -11.47 -9.36
CA ALA A 19 -12.32 -12.12 -10.66
C ALA A 19 -11.00 -12.64 -11.27
N HIS A 20 -9.85 -12.28 -10.69
CA HIS A 20 -8.52 -12.67 -11.16
C HIS A 20 -7.86 -13.65 -10.18
N SER A 21 -7.18 -14.67 -10.70
CA SER A 21 -6.33 -15.56 -9.90
C SER A 21 -4.92 -15.00 -9.71
N SER A 22 -4.60 -13.88 -10.38
CA SER A 22 -3.26 -13.32 -10.49
C SER A 22 -2.22 -14.36 -10.90
N GLY A 23 -2.56 -15.25 -11.83
CA GLY A 23 -1.72 -16.36 -12.30
C GLY A 23 -1.60 -17.56 -11.35
N LEU A 24 -2.38 -17.65 -10.26
CA LEU A 24 -2.43 -18.85 -9.43
C LEU A 24 -3.09 -20.03 -10.17
N GLU A 25 -4.10 -19.78 -11.01
CA GLU A 25 -4.73 -20.83 -11.83
C GLU A 25 -3.72 -21.50 -12.77
N ALA A 26 -2.85 -20.71 -13.40
CA ALA A 26 -1.76 -21.20 -14.25
C ALA A 26 -0.63 -21.91 -13.47
N ALA A 27 -0.41 -21.57 -12.19
CA ALA A 27 0.53 -22.29 -11.33
C ALA A 27 -0.03 -23.65 -10.86
N VAL A 28 -1.33 -23.68 -10.56
CA VAL A 28 -2.09 -24.90 -10.22
C VAL A 28 -2.12 -25.88 -11.38
N ALA A 29 -2.56 -25.46 -12.57
CA ALA A 29 -2.66 -26.35 -13.73
C ALA A 29 -1.30 -26.90 -14.20
N ALA A 30 -0.23 -26.13 -13.99
CA ALA A 30 1.15 -26.55 -14.27
C ALA A 30 1.76 -27.45 -13.18
N GLY A 31 0.98 -27.88 -12.17
CA GLY A 31 1.47 -28.73 -11.08
C GLY A 31 2.50 -28.07 -10.15
N ARG A 32 2.63 -26.74 -10.18
CA ARG A 32 3.59 -25.97 -9.35
C ARG A 32 3.02 -25.58 -7.98
N VAL A 33 1.69 -25.53 -7.85
CA VAL A 33 0.99 -25.32 -6.58
C VAL A 33 -0.03 -26.44 -6.40
N THR A 34 0.30 -27.40 -5.55
CA THR A 34 -0.46 -28.65 -5.32
C THR A 34 -0.93 -28.84 -3.88
N ASP A 35 -0.39 -28.07 -2.94
CA ASP A 35 -0.68 -28.16 -1.51
C ASP A 35 -0.44 -26.82 -0.80
N LEU A 36 -0.65 -26.78 0.51
CA LEU A 36 -0.49 -25.58 1.35
C LEU A 36 0.96 -25.08 1.44
N SER A 37 1.96 -25.97 1.36
CA SER A 37 3.38 -25.61 1.38
C SER A 37 3.78 -24.97 0.05
N ALA A 38 3.38 -25.57 -1.08
CA ALA A 38 3.58 -24.99 -2.40
C ALA A 38 2.87 -23.64 -2.55
N LEU A 39 1.68 -23.49 -1.95
CA LEU A 39 0.98 -22.20 -1.86
C LEU A 39 1.76 -21.19 -1.02
N GLU A 40 2.29 -21.56 0.16
CA GLU A 40 3.11 -20.68 1.01
C GLU A 40 4.34 -20.15 0.24
N HIS A 41 5.07 -21.02 -0.46
CA HIS A 41 6.20 -20.60 -1.32
C HIS A 41 5.76 -19.67 -2.46
N PHE A 42 4.62 -19.95 -3.10
CA PHE A 42 4.07 -19.07 -4.16
C PHE A 42 3.70 -17.69 -3.61
N LEU A 43 3.04 -17.63 -2.45
CA LEU A 43 2.65 -16.37 -1.80
C LEU A 43 3.86 -15.54 -1.37
N VAL A 44 4.88 -16.16 -0.76
CA VAL A 44 6.14 -15.49 -0.42
C VAL A 44 6.84 -14.96 -1.67
N GLY A 45 6.90 -15.76 -2.75
CA GLY A 45 7.44 -15.32 -4.03
C GLY A 45 6.70 -14.13 -4.62
N ARG A 46 5.36 -14.06 -4.46
CA ARG A 46 4.54 -12.92 -4.89
C ARG A 46 4.78 -11.67 -4.04
N LEU A 47 4.90 -11.82 -2.72
CA LEU A 47 5.24 -10.73 -1.80
C LEU A 47 6.62 -10.11 -2.14
N ALA A 48 7.60 -10.95 -2.47
CA ALA A 48 8.95 -10.51 -2.84
C ALA A 48 9.07 -9.91 -4.27
N THR A 49 8.05 -10.06 -5.12
CA THR A 49 8.09 -9.62 -6.53
C THR A 49 6.92 -8.69 -6.87
N THR A 50 5.88 -9.20 -7.54
CA THR A 50 4.80 -8.39 -8.12
C THR A 50 4.03 -7.58 -7.09
N ALA A 51 3.88 -8.07 -5.86
CA ALA A 51 3.18 -7.32 -4.81
C ALA A 51 4.03 -6.18 -4.23
N LEU A 52 5.36 -6.35 -4.09
CA LEU A 52 6.27 -5.27 -3.71
C LEU A 52 6.24 -4.14 -4.75
N VAL A 53 6.34 -4.48 -6.04
CA VAL A 53 6.25 -3.50 -7.14
C VAL A 53 4.89 -2.79 -7.11
N ALA A 54 3.79 -3.55 -7.08
CA ALA A 54 2.44 -2.96 -7.01
C ALA A 54 2.25 -2.03 -5.80
N ALA A 55 2.75 -2.43 -4.62
CA ALA A 55 2.67 -1.62 -3.41
C ALA A 55 3.52 -0.34 -3.51
N ALA A 56 4.73 -0.40 -4.07
CA ALA A 56 5.59 0.76 -4.23
C ALA A 56 5.00 1.79 -5.20
N PHE A 57 4.44 1.36 -6.34
CA PHE A 57 3.75 2.25 -7.26
C PHE A 57 2.44 2.81 -6.69
N THR A 58 1.72 2.03 -5.86
CA THR A 58 0.56 2.52 -5.09
C THR A 58 0.98 3.63 -4.12
N ALA A 59 2.06 3.40 -3.36
CA ALA A 59 2.57 4.33 -2.36
C ALA A 59 3.14 5.62 -2.98
N ALA A 60 3.94 5.52 -4.05
CA ALA A 60 4.46 6.66 -4.79
C ALA A 60 3.33 7.52 -5.41
N THR A 61 2.34 6.86 -6.01
CA THR A 61 1.14 7.55 -6.52
C THR A 61 0.37 8.24 -5.41
N HIS A 62 0.17 7.56 -4.28
CA HIS A 62 -0.48 8.14 -3.10
C HIS A 62 0.26 9.38 -2.60
N ALA A 63 1.58 9.28 -2.39
CA ALA A 63 2.41 10.35 -1.88
C ALA A 63 2.40 11.59 -2.80
N ALA A 64 2.51 11.39 -4.12
CA ALA A 64 2.44 12.47 -5.11
C ALA A 64 1.09 13.21 -5.06
N VAL A 65 -0.03 12.47 -4.98
CA VAL A 65 -1.37 13.04 -4.90
C VAL A 65 -1.58 13.78 -3.56
N ALA A 66 -1.14 13.19 -2.45
CA ALA A 66 -1.25 13.80 -1.12
C ALA A 66 -0.43 15.10 -1.02
N ALA A 67 0.81 15.10 -1.55
CA ALA A 67 1.65 16.29 -1.60
C ALA A 67 1.03 17.43 -2.44
N ALA A 68 0.44 17.11 -3.59
CA ALA A 68 -0.26 18.09 -4.43
C ALA A 68 -1.50 18.70 -3.73
N THR A 69 -2.31 17.88 -3.04
CA THR A 69 -3.44 18.39 -2.26
C THR A 69 -2.99 19.23 -1.06
N GLY A 70 -1.90 18.84 -0.37
CA GLY A 70 -1.31 19.64 0.70
C GLY A 70 -0.79 21.00 0.22
N ALA A 71 -0.11 21.04 -0.92
CA ALA A 71 0.36 22.28 -1.54
C ALA A 71 -0.79 23.20 -1.97
N ALA A 72 -1.86 22.65 -2.56
CA ALA A 72 -3.04 23.41 -2.92
C ALA A 72 -3.76 24.01 -1.70
N ALA A 73 -3.88 23.25 -0.61
CA ALA A 73 -4.44 23.74 0.65
C ALA A 73 -3.57 24.82 1.30
N ALA A 74 -2.24 24.68 1.25
CA ALA A 74 -1.31 25.68 1.77
C ALA A 74 -1.38 26.99 0.97
N ALA A 75 -1.47 26.92 -0.37
CA ALA A 75 -1.65 28.10 -1.22
C ALA A 75 -2.98 28.82 -0.92
N ALA A 76 -4.09 28.08 -0.81
CA ALA A 76 -5.40 28.64 -0.44
C ALA A 76 -5.42 29.25 0.98
N GLY A 77 -4.56 28.78 1.89
CA GLY A 77 -4.38 29.36 3.22
C GLY A 77 -3.47 30.60 3.26
N GLN A 78 -2.69 30.86 2.21
CA GLN A 78 -1.84 32.05 2.05
C GLN A 78 -2.55 33.22 1.36
N ASP A 79 -3.72 32.99 0.75
CA ASP A 79 -4.67 34.02 0.36
C ASP A 79 -5.33 34.64 1.62
N HIS A 80 -4.51 35.35 2.39
CA HIS A 80 -4.95 36.18 3.50
C HIS A 80 -5.77 37.35 2.94
N VAL A 81 -7.08 37.13 2.80
CA VAL A 81 -8.06 38.23 2.81
C VAL A 81 -7.82 39.07 4.05
N ASN A 82 -7.25 40.26 3.84
CA ASN A 82 -7.01 41.24 4.89
C ASN A 82 -8.35 41.82 5.35
N PHE A 83 -9.04 41.07 6.20
CA PHE A 83 -10.07 41.63 7.07
C PHE A 83 -9.35 42.57 8.04
N GLY A 84 -9.48 43.87 7.77
CA GLY A 84 -9.12 44.91 8.75
C GLY A 84 -9.85 44.68 10.07
N GLU A 85 -9.32 45.27 11.15
CA GLU A 85 -9.73 45.00 12.53
C GLU A 85 -11.25 44.81 12.70
N PRO A 86 -11.71 43.72 13.34
CA PRO A 86 -13.12 43.47 13.50
C PRO A 86 -13.74 44.48 14.47
N ASP A 87 -14.77 45.19 14.02
CA ASP A 87 -15.65 45.94 14.91
C ASP A 87 -16.24 45.00 15.96
N VAL A 88 -16.16 45.42 17.23
CA VAL A 88 -16.55 44.60 18.39
C VAL A 88 -18.08 44.47 18.44
N ILE A 89 -18.61 43.38 17.89
CA ILE A 89 -20.02 43.00 18.08
C ILE A 89 -20.18 42.38 19.47
N THR A 90 -20.78 43.15 20.38
CA THR A 90 -21.17 42.69 21.72
C THR A 90 -22.28 41.65 21.63
N ALA A 91 -22.15 40.57 22.40
CA ALA A 91 -23.13 39.48 22.43
C ALA A 91 -24.50 39.92 22.99
N GLN A 92 -25.59 39.49 22.35
CA GLN A 92 -26.93 39.43 22.95
C GLN A 92 -27.66 38.15 22.54
N ASP A 93 -27.81 37.27 23.54
CA ASP A 93 -28.78 36.17 23.78
C ASP A 93 -29.14 35.10 22.71
N PRO A 94 -29.34 33.83 23.11
CA PRO A 94 -29.45 32.70 22.18
C PRO A 94 -30.90 32.36 21.77
N GLY A 95 -31.13 32.20 20.46
CA GLY A 95 -32.35 31.61 19.90
C GLY A 95 -32.17 30.10 19.64
N ALA A 96 -33.08 29.29 20.19
CA ALA A 96 -32.98 27.82 20.14
C ALA A 96 -33.27 27.21 18.75
N PHE A 97 -32.60 26.09 18.45
CA PHE A 97 -33.00 25.12 17.42
C PHE A 97 -32.99 23.69 18.02
N PRO A 98 -33.84 22.77 17.53
CA PRO A 98 -34.27 21.61 18.32
C PRO A 98 -33.27 20.44 18.37
N GLU A 99 -33.16 19.82 19.54
CA GLU A 99 -32.55 18.49 19.71
C GLU A 99 -33.50 17.40 19.20
N SER A 100 -33.15 16.78 18.07
CA SER A 100 -33.58 15.42 17.72
C SER A 100 -32.56 14.76 16.79
N ASP A 101 -32.27 13.49 17.04
CA ASP A 101 -31.44 12.59 16.22
C ASP A 101 -29.91 12.77 16.24
N VAL A 102 -29.34 13.00 17.42
CA VAL A 102 -27.94 12.64 17.73
C VAL A 102 -27.91 11.43 18.66
N ILE A 103 -27.76 10.22 18.10
CA ILE A 103 -27.52 9.00 18.88
C ILE A 103 -26.10 9.06 19.46
N SER A 104 -25.98 9.27 20.77
CA SER A 104 -24.69 9.37 21.44
C SER A 104 -23.99 8.00 21.58
N PRO A 105 -22.64 7.90 21.43
CA PRO A 105 -21.90 6.63 21.45
C PRO A 105 -22.01 5.79 22.74
N ALA A 106 -22.49 6.37 23.84
CA ALA A 106 -22.62 5.70 25.13
C ALA A 106 -23.76 4.66 25.20
N ALA A 107 -24.71 4.68 24.25
CA ALA A 107 -25.91 3.83 24.30
C ALA A 107 -25.70 2.34 23.94
N ILE A 108 -24.53 1.96 23.40
CA ILE A 108 -24.28 0.61 22.87
C ILE A 108 -23.72 -0.36 23.94
N LEU A 109 -23.21 0.12 25.06
CA LEU A 109 -22.54 -0.70 26.09
C LEU A 109 -23.42 -1.09 27.29
N SER A 110 -24.66 -1.49 27.03
CA SER A 110 -25.42 -2.30 27.99
C SER A 110 -26.36 -3.27 27.28
N HIS A 111 -25.98 -4.55 27.25
CA HIS A 111 -26.82 -5.76 27.39
C HIS A 111 -25.97 -6.99 26.98
N GLY A 112 -25.86 -7.99 27.86
CA GLY A 112 -25.19 -9.27 27.53
C GLY A 112 -24.14 -9.73 28.54
N ALA A 113 -24.54 -10.04 29.76
CA ALA A 113 -23.70 -10.75 30.74
C ALA A 113 -24.11 -12.23 30.85
N GLY A 114 -23.13 -13.13 30.89
CA GLY A 114 -23.29 -14.57 31.18
C GLY A 114 -23.00 -15.51 29.98
N THR A 115 -22.41 -16.69 30.15
CA THR A 115 -21.78 -17.33 31.33
C THR A 115 -20.80 -18.44 30.90
N ASP A 116 -19.66 -18.54 31.60
CA ASP A 116 -18.86 -19.72 31.98
C ASP A 116 -18.20 -20.73 31.00
N ALA A 117 -17.02 -21.19 31.47
CA ALA A 117 -16.29 -22.45 31.18
C ALA A 117 -15.67 -22.63 29.76
N SER A 118 -14.50 -23.24 29.53
CA SER A 118 -13.37 -23.76 30.37
C SER A 118 -12.23 -24.19 29.41
N ALA A 119 -10.93 -24.37 29.76
CA ALA A 119 -10.13 -24.05 30.96
C ALA A 119 -8.61 -24.14 30.60
N ASP A 120 -7.72 -23.95 31.59
CA ASP A 120 -6.30 -24.36 31.70
C ASP A 120 -5.41 -24.56 30.46
N LEU A 121 -4.28 -23.81 30.42
CA LEU A 121 -2.96 -24.45 30.57
C LEU A 121 -1.92 -23.47 31.17
N ARG A 122 -1.22 -23.89 32.24
CA ARG A 122 -0.05 -23.20 32.83
C ARG A 122 1.20 -24.07 32.74
N ALA A 123 2.28 -23.56 32.17
CA ALA A 123 3.69 -23.88 32.48
C ALA A 123 4.60 -22.93 31.66
N SER A 124 5.37 -22.00 32.23
CA SER A 124 6.55 -22.13 33.11
C SER A 124 7.87 -22.34 32.36
N ALA A 125 8.64 -21.25 32.16
CA ALA A 125 10.10 -21.29 32.02
C ALA A 125 10.77 -19.93 32.34
N SER A 126 11.30 -19.87 33.55
CA SER A 126 12.22 -18.90 34.16
C SER A 126 13.36 -18.33 33.33
N VAL A 127 13.57 -17.02 33.57
CA VAL A 127 14.81 -16.22 33.55
C VAL A 127 16.12 -17.00 33.78
N ARG A 128 17.19 -16.62 33.04
CA ARG A 128 18.60 -16.64 33.52
C ARG A 128 19.51 -15.65 32.77
N THR A 129 20.32 -14.93 33.54
CA THR A 129 21.50 -14.11 33.22
C THR A 129 22.41 -14.11 34.46
N PRO A 130 23.66 -13.61 34.43
CA PRO A 130 24.67 -13.55 33.36
C PRO A 130 25.89 -14.44 33.79
N PRO A 131 27.20 -14.13 33.58
CA PRO A 131 27.90 -12.90 34.02
C PRO A 131 28.84 -12.26 32.98
N ALA A 132 29.39 -11.09 33.34
CA ALA A 132 30.43 -10.37 32.59
C ALA A 132 31.77 -10.39 33.35
N THR A 133 32.89 -10.18 32.64
CA THR A 133 34.19 -9.78 33.23
C THR A 133 35.07 -9.03 32.22
N ALA A 134 35.86 -8.07 32.74
CA ALA A 134 37.08 -7.40 32.26
C ALA A 134 37.58 -7.59 30.80
N GLY A 135 38.16 -6.60 30.11
CA GLY A 135 38.75 -5.34 30.59
C GLY A 135 40.26 -5.30 30.35
N ALA A 136 40.72 -4.52 29.36
CA ALA A 136 42.14 -4.28 29.10
C ALA A 136 42.37 -2.93 28.41
N SER A 137 43.32 -2.15 28.91
CA SER A 137 43.68 -0.81 28.43
C SER A 137 45.13 -0.78 27.94
N ALA A 138 45.35 -0.38 26.68
CA ALA A 138 46.60 0.19 26.13
C ALA A 138 46.36 0.55 24.65
N GLY A 139 46.95 1.59 24.07
CA GLY A 139 47.81 2.62 24.65
C GLY A 139 47.99 3.78 23.66
N SER A 140 48.31 4.96 24.16
CA SER A 140 48.56 6.15 23.34
C SER A 140 49.96 6.14 22.72
N GLN A 141 50.06 6.37 21.41
CA GLN A 141 51.28 6.91 20.79
C GLN A 141 50.93 8.05 19.83
N GLN A 142 51.44 9.24 20.14
CA GLN A 142 51.49 10.37 19.22
C GLN A 142 52.62 10.13 18.22
N LEU A 143 52.38 10.43 16.95
CA LEU A 143 53.44 10.79 16.00
C LEU A 143 53.07 12.12 15.36
N ASN A 144 53.93 13.12 15.55
CA ASN A 144 53.76 14.47 15.02
C ASN A 144 54.30 14.60 13.60
N GLY A 145 53.59 15.37 12.77
CA GLY A 145 54.16 16.08 11.62
C GLY A 145 54.01 15.39 10.26
N HIS A 146 53.18 15.96 9.38
CA HIS A 146 53.62 16.94 8.37
C HIS A 146 52.47 17.37 7.45
N GLY A 147 52.45 18.65 7.05
CA GLY A 147 51.69 19.17 5.90
C GLY A 147 50.16 19.23 6.04
N ARG A 148 49.60 20.44 6.19
CA ARG A 148 48.19 20.69 5.81
C ARG A 148 48.13 20.85 4.29
N PRO A 149 47.48 19.96 3.52
CA PRO A 149 47.15 20.27 2.14
C PRO A 149 46.14 21.45 2.12
N ALA A 150 46.20 22.26 1.07
CA ALA A 150 45.28 23.38 0.91
C ALA A 150 43.84 22.86 0.83
N HIS A 151 42.94 23.47 1.60
CA HIS A 151 41.51 23.18 1.55
C HIS A 151 40.98 23.71 0.21
N LEU A 152 40.88 22.84 -0.81
CA LEU A 152 39.92 23.08 -1.89
C LEU A 152 38.56 23.16 -1.21
N ALA A 153 37.83 24.26 -1.41
CA ALA A 153 36.41 24.26 -1.14
C ALA A 153 35.78 23.13 -1.97
N PRO A 154 34.85 22.32 -1.41
CA PRO A 154 34.06 21.44 -2.26
C PRO A 154 33.40 22.30 -3.34
N PRO A 155 33.28 21.81 -4.60
CA PRO A 155 32.50 22.53 -5.60
C PRO A 155 31.11 22.76 -5.01
N SER A 156 30.64 24.01 -5.02
CA SER A 156 29.31 24.34 -4.54
C SER A 156 28.32 23.40 -5.21
N VAL A 157 27.69 22.52 -4.42
CA VAL A 157 26.56 21.75 -4.91
C VAL A 157 25.51 22.79 -5.23
N VAL A 158 25.38 23.09 -6.52
CA VAL A 158 24.20 23.77 -7.03
C VAL A 158 23.10 22.77 -6.81
N GLU A 159 22.43 22.91 -5.67
CA GLU A 159 21.16 22.27 -5.40
C GLU A 159 20.25 22.74 -6.52
N LEU A 160 20.14 21.92 -7.55
CA LEU A 160 19.23 22.17 -8.65
C LEU A 160 17.86 22.08 -8.00
N VAL A 161 17.27 23.25 -7.72
CA VAL A 161 15.88 23.35 -7.28
C VAL A 161 15.04 22.93 -8.48
N THR A 162 14.95 21.62 -8.68
CA THR A 162 14.02 21.00 -9.60
C THR A 162 12.65 21.34 -9.05
N THR A 163 11.96 22.27 -9.71
CA THR A 163 10.53 22.49 -9.48
C THR A 163 9.87 21.11 -9.48
N PRO A 164 9.20 20.68 -8.40
CA PRO A 164 8.66 19.33 -8.32
C PRO A 164 7.73 19.11 -9.52
N PRO A 165 7.84 17.97 -10.23
CA PRO A 165 7.09 17.74 -11.45
C PRO A 165 5.59 17.86 -11.19
N GLU A 166 4.88 18.49 -12.13
CA GLU A 166 3.42 18.66 -12.01
C GLU A 166 2.75 17.28 -11.85
N LEU A 167 1.72 17.20 -11.00
CA LEU A 167 1.07 15.93 -10.68
C LEU A 167 0.67 15.10 -11.93
N PRO A 168 0.12 15.67 -13.03
CA PRO A 168 -0.14 14.90 -14.26
C PRO A 168 1.10 14.24 -14.87
N ALA A 169 2.25 14.93 -14.88
CA ALA A 169 3.49 14.41 -15.43
C ALA A 169 4.03 13.27 -14.56
N THR A 170 4.04 13.46 -13.24
CA THR A 170 4.45 12.45 -12.26
C THR A 170 3.58 11.18 -12.35
N LEU A 171 2.25 11.33 -12.48
CA LEU A 171 1.35 10.17 -12.63
C LEU A 171 1.51 9.46 -13.98
N ALA A 172 1.78 10.20 -15.06
CA ALA A 172 2.05 9.61 -16.36
C ALA A 172 3.38 8.85 -16.40
N GLU A 173 4.43 9.39 -15.75
CA GLU A 173 5.73 8.72 -15.58
C GLU A 173 5.57 7.44 -14.76
N LEU A 174 4.84 7.47 -13.63
CA LEU A 174 4.57 6.29 -12.82
C LEU A 174 3.78 5.20 -13.57
N ASP A 175 2.80 5.54 -14.42
CA ASP A 175 2.09 4.54 -15.23
C ASP A 175 2.98 3.93 -16.32
N ALA A 176 3.86 4.74 -16.95
CA ALA A 176 4.80 4.28 -17.96
C ALA A 176 5.91 3.37 -17.37
N GLU A 177 6.48 3.76 -16.23
CA GLU A 177 7.47 2.98 -15.48
C GLU A 177 6.89 1.63 -15.00
N LEU A 178 5.61 1.60 -14.61
CA LEU A 178 4.91 0.35 -14.25
C LEU A 178 4.57 -0.52 -15.46
N ASP A 179 4.17 0.08 -16.58
CA ASP A 179 3.95 -0.65 -17.85
C ASP A 179 5.25 -1.31 -18.31
N ALA A 180 6.38 -0.60 -18.24
CA ALA A 180 7.72 -1.13 -18.54
C ALA A 180 8.14 -2.29 -17.61
N ARG A 181 7.85 -2.21 -16.31
CA ARG A 181 8.09 -3.31 -15.34
C ARG A 181 7.14 -4.50 -15.48
N THR A 182 6.03 -4.36 -16.21
CA THR A 182 5.06 -5.43 -16.47
C THR A 182 5.33 -6.03 -17.84
N ALA A 183 6.16 -7.08 -17.95
CA ALA A 183 6.61 -7.57 -19.25
C ALA A 183 5.49 -8.20 -20.11
N SER A 184 4.56 -8.93 -19.48
CA SER A 184 3.42 -9.58 -20.16
C SER A 184 2.32 -8.59 -20.62
N PRO A 185 1.99 -8.52 -21.93
CA PRO A 185 0.79 -7.83 -22.42
C PRO A 185 -0.52 -8.26 -21.76
N ALA A 186 -0.69 -9.56 -21.47
CA ALA A 186 -1.85 -10.08 -20.75
C ALA A 186 -1.96 -9.51 -19.32
N LEU A 187 -0.85 -9.41 -18.59
CA LEU A 187 -0.80 -8.78 -17.27
C LEU A 187 -1.04 -7.27 -17.34
N ARG A 188 -0.51 -6.56 -18.34
CA ARG A 188 -0.83 -5.12 -18.56
C ARG A 188 -2.33 -4.92 -18.74
N LEU A 189 -2.95 -5.70 -19.63
CA LEU A 189 -4.38 -5.64 -19.91
C LEU A 189 -5.23 -5.99 -18.69
N ALA A 190 -4.85 -7.02 -17.92
CA ALA A 190 -5.52 -7.37 -16.67
C ALA A 190 -5.41 -6.25 -15.62
N SER A 191 -4.22 -5.70 -15.41
CA SER A 191 -3.96 -4.59 -14.48
C SER A 191 -4.75 -3.33 -14.87
N ARG A 192 -4.77 -2.94 -16.15
CA ARG A 192 -5.54 -1.78 -16.63
C ARG A 192 -7.05 -2.00 -16.50
N ARG A 193 -7.56 -3.22 -16.77
CA ARG A 193 -8.98 -3.59 -16.53
C ARG A 193 -9.38 -3.45 -15.06
N GLN A 194 -8.54 -3.93 -14.14
CA GLN A 194 -8.76 -3.78 -12.69
C GLN A 194 -8.68 -2.30 -12.27
N GLY A 195 -7.73 -1.52 -12.80
CA GLY A 195 -7.65 -0.08 -12.59
C GLY A 195 -8.93 0.65 -13.02
N ARG A 196 -9.47 0.35 -14.20
CA ARG A 196 -10.78 0.88 -14.65
C ARG A 196 -11.94 0.48 -13.73
N ALA A 197 -11.93 -0.71 -13.15
CA ALA A 197 -12.97 -1.16 -12.22
C ALA A 197 -12.89 -0.40 -10.89
N LEU A 198 -11.70 -0.34 -10.30
CA LEU A 198 -11.42 0.41 -9.08
C LEU A 198 -11.77 1.91 -9.21
N LEU A 199 -11.40 2.56 -10.32
CA LEU A 199 -11.72 3.97 -10.55
C LEU A 199 -13.22 4.28 -10.63
N ARG A 200 -14.07 3.33 -11.06
CA ARG A 200 -15.54 3.54 -11.02
C ARG A 200 -16.02 3.61 -9.58
N ALA A 201 -15.57 2.69 -8.73
CA ALA A 201 -15.88 2.71 -7.30
C ALA A 201 -15.32 3.97 -6.62
N GLY A 202 -14.04 4.28 -6.85
CA GLY A 202 -13.33 5.41 -6.26
C GLY A 202 -14.02 6.75 -6.54
N LYS A 203 -14.34 7.03 -7.81
CA LYS A 203 -15.02 8.27 -8.23
C LYS A 203 -16.42 8.44 -7.63
N THR A 204 -17.15 7.34 -7.42
CA THR A 204 -18.49 7.38 -6.82
C THR A 204 -18.44 7.60 -5.31
N ILE A 205 -17.45 7.02 -4.60
CA ILE A 205 -17.36 7.08 -3.14
C ILE A 205 -16.64 8.36 -2.67
N TRP A 206 -15.60 8.79 -3.38
CA TRP A 206 -14.79 9.98 -3.05
C TRP A 206 -14.79 10.97 -4.23
N PRO A 207 -15.90 11.68 -4.50
CA PRO A 207 -16.03 12.56 -5.67
C PRO A 207 -15.03 13.74 -5.68
N HIS A 208 -14.50 14.11 -4.51
CA HIS A 208 -13.49 15.16 -4.30
C HIS A 208 -12.03 14.73 -4.61
N GLY A 209 -11.81 13.48 -5.01
CA GLY A 209 -10.47 12.99 -5.41
C GLY A 209 -9.92 13.70 -6.67
N ASN A 210 -8.59 13.63 -6.84
CA ASN A 210 -7.83 14.30 -7.91
C ASN A 210 -7.98 13.66 -9.32
N TRP A 211 -9.17 13.17 -9.63
CA TRP A 211 -9.47 12.30 -10.78
C TRP A 211 -9.18 12.91 -12.16
N GLN A 212 -9.02 14.23 -12.25
CA GLN A 212 -8.64 14.96 -13.45
C GLN A 212 -7.17 14.75 -13.88
N HIS A 213 -6.31 14.30 -12.96
CA HIS A 213 -4.87 14.11 -13.23
C HIS A 213 -4.51 12.66 -13.60
N LEU A 214 -5.50 11.79 -13.84
CA LEU A 214 -5.29 10.39 -14.22
C LEU A 214 -4.53 10.27 -15.57
N PRO A 215 -3.59 9.32 -15.69
CA PRO A 215 -2.89 9.05 -16.95
C PRO A 215 -3.83 8.78 -18.13
N GLN A 216 -3.54 9.41 -19.27
CA GLN A 216 -4.31 9.24 -20.49
C GLN A 216 -3.83 8.02 -21.28
N HIS A 217 -4.42 6.86 -21.00
CA HIS A 217 -4.21 5.62 -21.77
C HIS A 217 -5.57 5.08 -22.25
N PRO A 218 -5.70 4.50 -23.46
CA PRO A 218 -6.99 3.99 -23.97
C PRO A 218 -7.65 2.93 -23.07
N ASP A 219 -6.84 2.05 -22.47
CA ASP A 219 -7.28 1.08 -21.47
C ASP A 219 -7.35 1.65 -20.03
N GLY A 220 -7.16 2.94 -19.84
CA GLY A 220 -7.00 3.54 -18.51
C GLY A 220 -5.70 3.13 -17.80
N PRO A 221 -5.46 3.65 -16.58
CA PRO A 221 -4.24 3.44 -15.84
C PRO A 221 -4.17 2.04 -15.21
N HIS A 222 -2.96 1.62 -14.85
CA HIS A 222 -2.71 0.40 -14.10
C HIS A 222 -3.37 0.42 -12.71
N GLN A 223 -3.70 -0.76 -12.19
CA GLN A 223 -4.40 -0.91 -10.90
C GLN A 223 -3.66 -0.25 -9.71
N PRO A 224 -2.32 -0.35 -9.57
CA PRO A 224 -1.58 0.35 -8.52
C PRO A 224 -1.73 1.87 -8.55
N ILE A 225 -1.73 2.47 -9.75
CA ILE A 225 -1.93 3.92 -9.93
C ILE A 225 -3.36 4.28 -9.53
N ALA A 226 -4.35 3.52 -10.00
CA ALA A 226 -5.75 3.69 -9.60
C ALA A 226 -5.97 3.54 -8.09
N LEU A 227 -5.21 2.66 -7.41
CA LEU A 227 -5.28 2.46 -5.97
C LEU A 227 -4.60 3.59 -5.20
N GLY A 228 -3.44 4.08 -5.64
CA GLY A 228 -2.73 5.18 -4.99
C GLY A 228 -3.57 6.46 -4.94
N ILE A 229 -4.19 6.84 -6.06
CA ILE A 229 -5.07 8.01 -6.10
C ILE A 229 -6.38 7.79 -5.32
N THR A 230 -6.92 6.57 -5.30
CA THR A 230 -8.12 6.24 -4.51
C THR A 230 -7.83 6.29 -3.01
N THR A 231 -6.71 5.74 -2.55
CA THR A 231 -6.31 5.77 -1.13
C THR A 231 -5.98 7.19 -0.65
N ALA A 232 -5.42 8.04 -1.51
CA ALA A 232 -5.22 9.46 -1.22
C ALA A 232 -6.55 10.22 -1.13
N ALA A 233 -7.48 10.01 -2.07
CA ALA A 233 -8.84 10.57 -2.00
C ALA A 233 -9.64 10.09 -0.77
N ALA A 234 -9.31 8.89 -0.27
CA ALA A 234 -9.89 8.27 0.90
C ALA A 234 -9.22 8.66 2.23
N GLY A 235 -8.20 9.54 2.22
CA GLY A 235 -7.56 10.09 3.42
C GLY A 235 -6.68 9.10 4.21
N LEU A 236 -6.17 8.04 3.57
CA LEU A 236 -5.22 7.12 4.19
C LEU A 236 -3.81 7.72 4.28
N THR A 237 -2.90 7.05 5.00
CA THR A 237 -1.46 7.33 4.92
C THR A 237 -0.79 6.53 3.78
N THR A 238 0.43 6.92 3.41
CA THR A 238 1.27 6.20 2.42
C THR A 238 1.52 4.74 2.82
N GLU A 239 1.77 4.48 4.10
CA GLU A 239 1.93 3.13 4.65
C GLU A 239 0.64 2.31 4.56
N GLU A 240 -0.50 2.92 4.86
CA GLU A 240 -1.81 2.27 4.74
C GLU A 240 -2.19 2.01 3.29
N ALA A 241 -1.78 2.87 2.35
CA ALA A 241 -1.93 2.66 0.91
C ALA A 241 -1.06 1.48 0.42
N ALA A 242 0.20 1.42 0.85
CA ALA A 242 1.09 0.30 0.57
C ALA A 242 0.53 -1.02 1.12
N LEU A 243 0.13 -1.03 2.40
CA LEU A 243 -0.46 -2.20 3.06
C LEU A 243 -1.77 -2.66 2.40
N THR A 244 -2.60 -1.70 1.96
CA THR A 244 -3.83 -2.00 1.20
C THR A 244 -3.51 -2.76 -0.09
N SER A 245 -2.45 -2.38 -0.81
CA SER A 245 -2.00 -3.04 -2.04
C SER A 245 -1.45 -4.45 -1.80
N VAL A 246 -0.59 -4.60 -0.78
CA VAL A 246 0.00 -5.89 -0.39
C VAL A 246 -1.06 -6.87 0.08
N TYR A 247 -1.91 -6.46 1.03
CA TYR A 247 -2.93 -7.32 1.61
C TYR A 247 -4.03 -7.67 0.61
N GLY A 248 -4.46 -6.73 -0.25
CA GLY A 248 -5.43 -7.00 -1.31
C GLY A 248 -4.94 -8.05 -2.30
N THR A 249 -3.66 -8.01 -2.67
CA THR A 249 -3.02 -9.05 -3.51
C THR A 249 -3.06 -10.42 -2.83
N LEU A 250 -2.68 -10.49 -1.54
CA LEU A 250 -2.64 -11.73 -0.78
C LEU A 250 -4.04 -12.33 -0.54
N SER A 251 -5.02 -11.49 -0.20
CA SER A 251 -6.42 -11.86 0.01
C SER A 251 -7.06 -12.42 -1.28
N GLY A 252 -6.82 -11.77 -2.42
CA GLY A 252 -7.28 -12.27 -3.72
C GLY A 252 -6.71 -13.64 -4.07
N LEU A 253 -5.39 -13.84 -3.85
CA LEU A 253 -4.73 -15.13 -4.04
C LEU A 253 -5.27 -16.23 -3.12
N ALA A 254 -5.56 -15.91 -1.86
CA ALA A 254 -6.16 -16.85 -0.91
C ALA A 254 -7.58 -17.26 -1.31
N SER A 255 -8.40 -16.30 -1.74
CA SER A 255 -9.74 -16.53 -2.29
C SER A 255 -9.70 -17.45 -3.52
N ALA A 256 -8.72 -17.22 -4.41
CA ALA A 256 -8.49 -18.09 -5.57
C ALA A 256 -8.04 -19.50 -5.17
N ALA A 257 -7.17 -19.65 -4.16
CA ALA A 257 -6.68 -20.95 -3.69
C ALA A 257 -7.80 -21.86 -3.17
N VAL A 258 -8.75 -21.34 -2.39
CA VAL A 258 -9.94 -22.10 -1.94
C VAL A 258 -10.73 -22.63 -3.15
N ARG A 259 -10.95 -21.78 -4.15
CA ARG A 259 -11.75 -22.11 -5.35
C ARG A 259 -11.05 -23.06 -6.33
N LEU A 260 -9.72 -23.04 -6.38
CA LEU A 260 -8.92 -23.83 -7.33
C LEU A 260 -8.52 -25.21 -6.81
N GLN A 261 -8.17 -25.30 -5.51
CA GLN A 261 -7.57 -26.49 -4.91
C GLN A 261 -8.45 -27.18 -3.86
N GLY A 262 -9.58 -26.59 -3.48
CA GLY A 262 -10.44 -27.13 -2.41
C GLY A 262 -9.74 -27.21 -1.05
N LEU A 263 -8.66 -26.43 -0.85
CA LEU A 263 -7.90 -26.38 0.40
C LEU A 263 -8.77 -25.87 1.54
N ASP A 264 -8.55 -26.42 2.73
CA ASP A 264 -9.21 -26.02 3.98
C ASP A 264 -9.09 -24.50 4.21
N PRO A 265 -10.20 -23.73 4.21
CA PRO A 265 -10.19 -22.29 4.42
C PRO A 265 -9.56 -21.88 5.75
N TYR A 266 -9.67 -22.69 6.82
CA TYR A 266 -9.05 -22.41 8.11
C TYR A 266 -7.53 -22.53 8.03
N ARG A 267 -7.01 -23.48 7.23
CA ARG A 267 -5.57 -23.63 6.99
C ARG A 267 -5.00 -22.52 6.12
N ILE A 268 -5.77 -22.05 5.14
CA ILE A 268 -5.42 -20.86 4.35
C ILE A 268 -5.38 -19.62 5.24
N GLN A 269 -6.39 -19.40 6.10
CA GLN A 269 -6.37 -18.25 7.03
C GLN A 269 -5.20 -18.33 8.01
N ALA A 270 -4.92 -19.51 8.58
CA ALA A 270 -3.75 -19.71 9.43
C ALA A 270 -2.41 -19.49 8.69
N LEU A 271 -2.35 -19.71 7.37
CA LEU A 271 -1.22 -19.32 6.52
C LEU A 271 -1.14 -17.79 6.36
N LEU A 272 -2.25 -17.11 6.07
CA LEU A 272 -2.27 -15.65 5.97
C LEU A 272 -1.82 -14.96 7.27
N THR A 273 -2.26 -15.47 8.43
CA THR A 273 -1.80 -14.97 9.73
C THR A 273 -0.30 -15.15 9.94
N ARG A 274 0.31 -16.25 9.47
CA ARG A 274 1.78 -16.43 9.50
C ARG A 274 2.52 -15.47 8.56
N LEU A 275 1.92 -15.14 7.41
CA LEU A 275 2.52 -14.25 6.42
C LEU A 275 2.35 -12.76 6.76
N ALA A 276 1.47 -12.38 7.69
CA ALA A 276 1.19 -10.98 8.04
C ALA A 276 2.45 -10.14 8.35
N PRO A 277 3.45 -10.60 9.14
CA PRO A 277 4.68 -9.82 9.36
C PRO A 277 5.51 -9.60 8.09
N ILE A 278 5.42 -10.51 7.11
CA ILE A 278 6.05 -10.33 5.80
C ILE A 278 5.29 -9.26 5.01
N CYS A 279 3.95 -9.27 5.05
CA CYS A 279 3.14 -8.21 4.44
C CYS A 279 3.44 -6.84 5.00
N ASP A 280 3.55 -6.71 6.33
CA ASP A 280 3.90 -5.46 7.00
C ASP A 280 5.29 -4.97 6.58
N THR A 281 6.27 -5.88 6.49
CA THR A 281 7.63 -5.58 6.03
C THR A 281 7.65 -5.15 4.55
N THR A 282 6.93 -5.85 3.67
CA THR A 282 6.79 -5.50 2.24
C THR A 282 6.10 -4.14 2.07
N ALA A 283 5.06 -3.86 2.85
CA ALA A 283 4.35 -2.58 2.83
C ALA A 283 5.23 -1.43 3.32
N ALA A 284 5.99 -1.62 4.40
CA ALA A 284 6.94 -0.63 4.90
C ALA A 284 8.04 -0.32 3.87
N ALA A 285 8.62 -1.35 3.23
CA ALA A 285 9.62 -1.16 2.17
C ALA A 285 9.06 -0.42 0.95
N ALA A 286 7.81 -0.74 0.56
CA ALA A 286 7.11 -0.04 -0.51
C ALA A 286 6.80 1.43 -0.16
N ALA A 287 6.41 1.72 1.08
CA ALA A 287 6.15 3.08 1.55
C ALA A 287 7.44 3.92 1.65
N GLN A 288 8.56 3.31 2.07
CA GLN A 288 9.88 3.96 2.05
C GLN A 288 10.33 4.31 0.62
N ALA A 289 10.09 3.44 -0.35
CA ALA A 289 10.40 3.69 -1.76
C ALA A 289 9.57 4.83 -2.37
N ALA A 290 8.41 5.20 -1.79
CA ALA A 290 7.58 6.29 -2.30
C ALA A 290 8.25 7.67 -2.27
N GLY A 291 9.37 7.83 -1.55
CA GLY A 291 10.18 9.05 -1.51
C GLY A 291 11.30 9.13 -2.56
N THR A 292 11.50 8.11 -3.41
CA THR A 292 12.52 8.11 -4.48
C THR A 292 11.93 8.55 -5.82
N SER A 293 12.76 8.71 -6.86
CA SER A 293 12.26 8.93 -8.21
C SER A 293 11.48 7.71 -8.75
N PRO A 294 10.55 7.89 -9.71
CA PRO A 294 9.83 6.77 -10.35
C PRO A 294 10.75 5.69 -10.94
N ALA A 295 11.90 6.10 -11.50
CA ALA A 295 12.90 5.19 -12.06
C ALA A 295 13.57 4.30 -11.00
N GLU A 296 13.72 4.80 -9.76
CA GLU A 296 14.34 4.07 -8.63
C GLU A 296 13.36 3.13 -7.91
N LEU A 297 12.06 3.18 -8.23
CA LEU A 297 11.06 2.30 -7.63
C LEU A 297 11.36 0.81 -7.93
N PRO A 298 11.09 -0.10 -6.96
CA PRO A 298 11.34 -1.53 -7.09
C PRO A 298 10.95 -2.12 -8.45
N ALA A 299 11.88 -2.87 -9.05
CA ALA A 299 11.74 -3.53 -10.34
C ALA A 299 11.84 -5.07 -10.24
N ALA A 300 11.45 -5.63 -9.09
CA ALA A 300 11.50 -7.07 -8.83
C ALA A 300 10.55 -7.82 -9.78
N SER A 301 11.12 -8.63 -10.68
CA SER A 301 10.37 -9.32 -11.74
C SER A 301 9.96 -10.74 -11.34
N ALA A 302 8.94 -11.27 -12.02
CA ALA A 302 8.49 -12.64 -11.86
C ALA A 302 8.32 -13.33 -13.23
N PRO A 303 9.41 -13.67 -13.95
CA PRO A 303 9.33 -14.13 -15.35
C PRO A 303 8.43 -15.35 -15.57
N LEU A 304 8.34 -16.25 -14.59
CA LEU A 304 7.41 -17.38 -14.64
C LEU A 304 5.94 -16.95 -14.55
N ALA A 305 5.61 -15.85 -13.87
CA ALA A 305 4.27 -15.28 -13.85
C ALA A 305 3.93 -14.59 -15.18
N ASP A 306 4.87 -13.84 -15.77
CA ASP A 306 4.71 -13.24 -17.11
C ASP A 306 4.43 -14.32 -18.17
N ILE A 307 5.27 -15.35 -18.25
CA ILE A 307 5.09 -16.48 -19.18
C ILE A 307 3.77 -17.22 -18.92
N SER A 308 3.43 -17.45 -17.64
CA SER A 308 2.18 -18.15 -17.28
C SER A 308 0.94 -17.34 -17.65
N ALA A 309 0.99 -16.01 -17.63
CA ALA A 309 -0.12 -15.14 -17.99
C ALA A 309 -0.40 -15.14 -19.50
N GLU A 310 0.66 -15.09 -20.33
CA GLU A 310 0.51 -15.24 -21.79
C GLU A 310 -0.06 -16.62 -22.16
N LEU A 311 0.42 -17.69 -21.50
CA LEU A 311 -0.12 -19.03 -21.72
C LEU A 311 -1.58 -19.17 -21.25
N HIS A 312 -1.94 -18.60 -20.10
CA HIS A 312 -3.33 -18.61 -19.59
C HIS A 312 -4.29 -17.82 -20.50
N ALA A 313 -3.81 -16.74 -21.12
CA ALA A 313 -4.60 -15.96 -22.07
C ALA A 313 -5.03 -16.77 -23.31
N THR A 314 -4.30 -17.83 -23.68
CA THR A 314 -4.67 -18.72 -24.80
C THR A 314 -5.60 -19.88 -24.40
N TRP A 315 -6.00 -20.01 -23.14
CA TRP A 315 -6.88 -21.11 -22.70
C TRP A 315 -8.34 -20.86 -23.10
N GLU A 316 -8.97 -21.86 -23.71
CA GLU A 316 -10.39 -21.84 -24.09
C GLU A 316 -11.31 -21.88 -22.86
N VAL A 317 -10.94 -22.64 -21.83
CA VAL A 317 -11.68 -22.77 -20.57
C VAL A 317 -10.79 -22.30 -19.42
N ARG A 318 -11.28 -21.33 -18.65
CA ARG A 318 -10.61 -20.74 -17.49
C ARG A 318 -11.63 -20.31 -16.43
N LEU A 319 -11.29 -20.47 -15.16
CA LEU A 319 -12.12 -20.12 -14.01
C LEU A 319 -11.94 -18.66 -13.57
N PHE A 320 -10.84 -18.02 -13.98
CA PHE A 320 -10.51 -16.63 -13.67
C PHE A 320 -10.20 -15.82 -14.93
N ALA A 321 -10.28 -14.50 -14.81
CA ALA A 321 -10.01 -13.56 -15.91
C ALA A 321 -8.52 -13.36 -16.20
N SER A 322 -7.64 -13.72 -15.25
CA SER A 322 -6.17 -13.87 -15.35
C SER A 322 -5.62 -14.55 -14.08
#